data_AF-A0A939R7C4-F1
#
_entry.id   AF-A0A939R7C4-F1
#
_cell.length_a   1.000
_cell.length_b   1.000
_cell.length_c   1.000
_cell.angle_alpha   90.00
_cell.angle_beta   90.00
_cell.angle_gamma   90.00
#
_symmetry.space_group_name_H-M   'P 1'
#
loop_
_entity.id
_entity.type
_entity.pdbx_description
1 polymer ?
#
loop_
_entity_poly.entity_id
_entity_poly.type
_entity_poly.pdbx_seq_one_letter_code
_entity_poly.pdbx_strand_id
1 'polypeptide(L)'
;LARGADFESGNIFKRSKAMLPILVPLFVSAFRRAGDLAQAMEARCYHGGEGRTKLHPLKYKMRDLAAFGVMAVYLAVIIIMP
;
A
#
# COMPACT_ATOMS: atom_id res chain seq x y z
N LEU A 1 24.62 -3.97 4.10
CA LEU A 1 25.09 -4.80 5.24
C LEU A 1 26.62 -4.78 5.46
N ALA A 2 27.43 -4.02 4.70
CA ALA A 2 28.90 -4.10 4.74
C ALA A 2 29.64 -2.91 5.39
N ARG A 3 28.92 -1.92 5.96
CA ARG A 3 29.51 -0.75 6.64
C ARG A 3 29.37 -0.82 8.17
N GLY A 4 29.55 -2.01 8.76
CA GLY A 4 29.59 -2.19 10.23
C GLY A 4 28.26 -2.01 10.98
N ALA A 5 27.13 -2.05 10.28
CA ALA A 5 25.81 -1.97 10.91
C ALA A 5 25.25 -3.38 11.15
N ASP A 6 25.26 -3.79 12.41
CA ASP A 6 24.59 -5.00 12.89
C ASP A 6 23.17 -4.64 13.34
N PHE A 7 22.18 -5.10 12.57
CA PHE A 7 20.76 -4.80 12.79
C PHE A 7 20.04 -5.89 13.60
N GLU A 8 20.71 -7.02 13.83
CA GLU A 8 20.11 -8.21 14.43
C GLU A 8 20.68 -8.53 15.82
N SER A 9 21.87 -8.08 16.20
CA SER A 9 22.41 -8.35 17.54
C SER A 9 22.08 -7.27 18.58
N GLY A 10 21.83 -7.70 19.83
CA GLY A 10 21.60 -6.83 20.99
C GLY A 10 20.14 -6.60 21.41
N ASN A 11 19.94 -5.82 22.49
CA ASN A 11 18.63 -5.46 23.06
C ASN A 11 17.83 -4.56 22.10
N ILE A 12 16.49 -4.52 22.24
CA ILE A 12 15.54 -3.78 21.39
C ILE A 12 15.99 -2.33 21.16
N PHE A 13 16.49 -1.64 22.19
CA PHE A 13 16.95 -0.25 22.09
C PHE A 13 18.17 -0.06 21.18
N LYS A 14 19.09 -1.04 21.13
CA LYS A 14 20.26 -0.99 20.23
C LYS A 14 19.85 -1.24 18.79
N ARG A 15 18.94 -2.19 18.55
CA ARG A 15 18.38 -2.48 17.21
C ARG A 15 17.65 -1.28 16.61
N SER A 16 16.83 -0.58 17.39
CA SER A 16 16.13 0.63 16.92
C SER A 16 17.10 1.74 16.49
N LYS A 17 18.18 1.96 17.25
CA LYS A 17 19.22 2.93 16.87
C LYS A 17 20.00 2.48 15.63
N ALA A 18 20.26 1.18 15.50
CA ALA A 18 20.94 0.62 14.34
C ALA A 18 20.14 0.82 13.05
N MET A 19 18.80 0.89 13.10
CA MET A 19 17.93 1.12 11.93
C MET A 19 17.93 2.58 11.41
N LEU A 20 18.28 3.56 12.23
CA LEU A 20 18.23 4.99 11.84
C LEU A 20 19.02 5.33 10.57
N PRO A 21 20.26 4.83 10.37
CA PRO A 21 21.04 5.10 9.16
C PRO A 21 20.44 4.53 7.87
N ILE A 22 19.52 3.56 7.96
CA ILE A 22 18.74 3.08 6.81
C ILE A 22 17.48 3.91 6.64
N LEU A 23 16.80 4.20 7.75
CA LEU A 23 15.52 4.88 7.75
C LEU A 23 15.60 6.31 7.20
N VAL A 24 16.58 7.09 7.66
CA VAL A 24 16.77 8.49 7.23
C VAL A 24 16.98 8.62 5.72
N PRO A 25 17.93 7.93 5.07
CA PRO A 25 18.11 8.03 3.62
C PRO A 25 16.92 7.47 2.83
N LEU A 26 16.20 6.46 3.34
CA LEU A 26 14.96 5.99 2.71
C LEU A 26 13.88 7.07 2.70
N PHE A 27 13.68 7.79 3.80
CA PHE A 27 12.74 8.89 3.84
C PHE A 27 13.12 10.02 2.90
N VAL A 28 14.40 10.45 2.91
CA VAL A 28 14.88 11.49 2.00
C VAL A 28 14.69 11.06 0.54
N SER A 29 15.01 9.81 0.20
CA SER A 29 14.79 9.26 -1.14
C SER A 29 13.32 9.19 -1.52
N ALA A 30 12.44 8.80 -0.59
CA ALA A 30 11.01 8.70 -0.83
C ALA A 30 10.38 10.09 -1.09
N PHE A 31 10.76 11.10 -0.30
CA PHE A 31 10.28 12.47 -0.49
C PHE A 31 10.79 13.08 -1.79
N ARG A 32 12.07 12.86 -2.14
CA ARG A 32 12.60 13.31 -3.43
C ARG A 32 11.80 12.72 -4.60
N ARG A 33 11.56 11.41 -4.56
CA ARG A 33 10.75 10.72 -5.57
C ARG A 33 9.31 11.24 -5.63
N ALA A 34 8.72 11.55 -4.48
CA ALA A 34 7.38 12.14 -4.42
C ALA A 34 7.36 13.52 -5.08
N GLY A 35 8.39 14.35 -4.86
CA GLY A 35 8.54 15.65 -5.52
C GLY A 35 8.69 15.52 -7.04
N ASP A 36 9.60 14.65 -7.49
CA ASP A 36 9.80 14.38 -8.93
C ASP A 36 8.50 13.87 -9.59
N LEU A 37 7.75 13.02 -8.89
CA LEU A 37 6.46 12.51 -9.35
C LEU A 37 5.39 13.62 -9.42
N ALA A 38 5.30 14.47 -8.41
CA ALA A 38 4.34 15.58 -8.39
C ALA A 38 4.60 16.54 -9.56
N GLN A 39 5.86 16.93 -9.79
CA GLN A 39 6.24 17.76 -10.94
C GLN A 39 5.91 17.08 -12.27
N ALA A 40 6.15 15.77 -12.39
CA ALA A 40 5.79 15.01 -13.59
C ALA A 40 4.25 14.91 -13.79
N MET A 41 3.48 14.85 -12.70
CA MET A 41 2.02 14.86 -12.75
C MET A 41 1.50 16.22 -13.22
N GLU A 42 2.02 17.33 -12.69
CA GLU A 42 1.67 18.69 -13.10
C GLU A 42 2.05 18.94 -14.57
N ALA A 43 3.24 18.50 -15.01
CA ALA A 43 3.66 18.61 -16.42
C ALA A 43 2.75 17.83 -17.39
N ARG A 44 2.08 16.77 -16.91
CA ARG A 44 1.05 16.02 -17.65
C ARG A 44 -0.35 16.58 -17.45
N CYS A 45 -0.46 17.81 -16.94
CA CYS A 45 -1.70 18.50 -16.63
C CYS A 45 -2.62 17.70 -15.70
N TYR A 46 -2.06 16.91 -14.78
CA TYR A 46 -2.84 16.15 -13.82
C TYR A 46 -3.38 17.08 -12.73
N HIS A 47 -4.58 17.61 -12.93
CA HIS A 47 -5.29 18.47 -12.00
C HIS A 47 -6.56 17.77 -11.52
N GLY A 48 -6.67 17.51 -10.21
CA GLY A 48 -7.88 16.97 -9.60
C GLY A 48 -8.31 15.57 -10.08
N GLY A 49 -9.33 15.03 -9.42
CA GLY A 49 -9.89 13.71 -9.71
C GLY A 49 -11.29 13.72 -10.35
N GLU A 50 -11.96 14.87 -10.39
CA GLU A 50 -13.32 14.99 -10.93
C GLU A 50 -13.32 14.90 -12.45
N GLY A 51 -14.34 14.23 -13.01
CA GLY A 51 -14.54 14.13 -14.47
C GLY A 51 -13.54 13.24 -15.23
N ARG A 52 -12.63 12.53 -14.55
CA ARG A 52 -11.65 11.66 -15.21
C ARG A 52 -12.20 10.28 -15.54
N THR A 53 -11.81 9.73 -16.69
CA THR A 53 -12.06 8.33 -17.05
C THR A 53 -11.04 7.41 -16.37
N LYS A 54 -11.47 6.19 -16.00
CA LYS A 54 -10.60 5.18 -15.38
C LYS A 54 -9.96 4.33 -16.48
N LEU A 55 -8.62 4.30 -16.54
CA LEU A 55 -7.89 3.43 -17.47
C LEU A 55 -8.11 1.95 -17.15
N HIS A 56 -8.16 1.59 -15.86
CA HIS A 56 -8.43 0.24 -15.38
C HIS A 56 -9.76 0.22 -14.61
N PRO A 57 -10.91 0.12 -15.31
CA PRO A 57 -12.20 -0.04 -14.65
C PRO A 57 -12.29 -1.42 -13.98
N LEU A 58 -12.97 -1.49 -12.84
CA LEU A 58 -13.27 -2.75 -12.17
C LEU A 58 -14.23 -3.56 -13.06
N LYS A 59 -13.83 -4.77 -13.44
CA LYS A 59 -14.66 -5.69 -14.23
C LYS A 59 -15.03 -6.88 -13.37
N TYR A 60 -16.30 -6.98 -13.01
CA TYR A 60 -16.83 -8.13 -12.29
C TYR A 60 -16.75 -9.38 -13.17
N LYS A 61 -16.33 -10.48 -12.55
CA LYS A 61 -16.27 -11.80 -13.17
C LYS A 61 -17.26 -12.74 -12.48
N MET A 62 -17.57 -13.86 -13.12
CA MET A 62 -18.45 -14.89 -12.56
C MET A 62 -17.98 -15.40 -11.19
N ARG A 63 -16.68 -15.35 -10.91
CA ARG A 63 -16.11 -15.68 -9.60
C ARG A 63 -16.53 -14.70 -8.51
N ASP A 64 -16.67 -13.42 -8.83
CA ASP A 64 -17.13 -12.41 -7.88
C ASP A 64 -18.61 -12.67 -7.56
N LEU A 65 -19.42 -12.99 -8.58
CA LEU A 65 -20.82 -13.37 -8.38
C LEU A 65 -20.96 -14.64 -7.52
N ALA A 66 -20.14 -15.65 -7.76
CA ALA A 66 -20.11 -16.86 -6.94
C ALA A 66 -19.69 -16.56 -5.48
N ALA A 67 -18.69 -15.70 -5.28
CA ALA A 67 -18.27 -15.27 -3.95
C ALA A 67 -19.40 -14.51 -3.20
N PHE A 68 -20.13 -13.64 -3.90
CA PHE A 68 -21.31 -12.97 -3.34
C PHE A 68 -22.41 -13.98 -2.99
N GLY A 69 -22.66 -14.97 -3.84
CA GLY A 69 -23.64 -16.04 -3.56
C GLY A 69 -23.28 -16.87 -2.33
N VAL A 70 -22.03 -17.30 -2.21
CA VAL A 70 -21.55 -18.04 -1.03
C VAL A 70 -21.66 -17.18 0.23
N MET A 71 -21.30 -15.90 0.16
CA MET A 71 -21.41 -14.97 1.28
C MET A 71 -22.88 -14.78 1.71
N ALA A 72 -23.80 -14.67 0.77
CA ALA A 72 -25.23 -14.54 1.05
C ALA A 72 -25.80 -15.80 1.71
N VAL A 73 -25.43 -16.99 1.22
CA VAL A 73 -25.85 -18.27 1.82
C VAL A 73 -25.29 -18.42 3.23
N TYR A 74 -24.00 -18.10 3.44
CA TYR A 74 -23.36 -18.15 4.75
C TYR A 74 -24.07 -17.25 5.77
N LEU A 75 -24.39 -16.01 5.37
CA LEU A 75 -25.15 -15.08 6.22
C LEU A 75 -26.56 -15.61 6.52
N ALA A 76 -27.25 -16.18 5.52
CA ALA A 76 -28.59 -16.74 5.71
C ALA A 76 -28.58 -17.91 6.71
N VAL A 77 -27.57 -18.78 6.65
CA VAL A 77 -27.40 -19.88 7.61
C VAL A 77 -27.21 -19.34 9.03
N ILE A 78 -26.34 -18.34 9.23
CA ILE A 78 -26.13 -17.74 10.55
C ILE A 78 -27.40 -17.12 11.12
N ILE A 79 -28.19 -16.43 10.29
CA ILE A 79 -29.39 -15.73 10.75
C ILE A 79 -30.53 -16.71 11.05
N ILE A 80 -30.69 -17.76 10.24
CA ILE A 80 -31.78 -18.74 10.37
C ILE A 80 -31.47 -19.79 11.44
N MET A 81 -30.19 -20.14 11.63
CA MET A 81 -29.71 -21.08 12.64
C MET A 81 -28.94 -20.29 13.71
N PRO A 82 -29.64 -19.63 14.66
CA PRO A 82 -29.01 -18.90 15.76
C PRO A 82 -28.24 -19.82 16.71
#